data_AF-A0A351DTC8-F1
#
_entry.id   AF-A0A351DTC8-F1
#
_cell.length_a   1.000
_cell.length_b   1.000
_cell.length_c   1.000
_cell.angle_alpha   90.00
_cell.angle_beta   90.00
_cell.angle_gamma   90.00
#
_symmetry.space_group_name_H-M   'P 1'
#
loop_
_entity.id
_entity.type
_entity.pdbx_description
1 polymer ?
#
loop_
_entity_poly.entity_id
_entity_poly.type
_entity_poly.pdbx_seq_one_letter_code
_entity_poly.pdbx_strand_id
1 'polypeptide(L)'
;AFDAIMAAYGMPKGTDDQKAKRHQAIQDATRNAIDIPMQVAQVAHDGLSLAAAMASDGNPNSVTDAGVGAMCLRTAVLGAVLNARINCGDLEDQGYVEGVQLKCNELSREAMQRESDILSTVDKVLAGQ
;
A
#
# COMPACT_ATOMS: atom_id res chain seq x y z
N ALA A 1 4.80 -3.37 -13.16
CA ALA A 1 5.77 -2.39 -12.64
C ALA A 1 7.22 -2.86 -12.82
N PHE A 2 7.62 -3.98 -12.23
CA PHE A 2 8.99 -4.52 -12.31
C PHE A 2 9.51 -4.68 -13.75
N ASP A 3 8.72 -5.29 -14.64
CA ASP A 3 9.14 -5.49 -16.04
C ASP A 3 9.40 -4.17 -16.78
N ALA A 4 8.66 -3.11 -16.44
CA ALA A 4 8.87 -1.78 -17.01
C ALA A 4 10.21 -1.17 -16.55
N ILE A 5 10.57 -1.36 -15.27
CA ILE A 5 11.88 -0.98 -14.75
C ILE A 5 12.98 -1.73 -15.53
N MET A 6 12.86 -3.05 -15.68
CA MET A 6 13.83 -3.87 -16.42
C MET A 6 13.96 -3.46 -17.89
N ALA A 7 12.84 -3.19 -18.56
CA ALA A 7 12.84 -2.69 -19.93
C ALA A 7 13.58 -1.34 -20.04
N ALA A 8 13.32 -0.41 -19.11
CA ALA A 8 14.00 0.89 -19.08
C ALA A 8 15.51 0.75 -18.85
N TYR A 9 15.94 -0.12 -17.93
CA TYR A 9 17.36 -0.39 -17.70
C TYR A 9 18.07 -0.96 -18.95
N GLY A 10 17.35 -1.75 -19.75
CA GLY A 10 17.84 -2.37 -20.99
C GLY A 10 17.93 -1.45 -22.20
N MET A 11 17.46 -0.20 -22.11
CA MET A 11 17.52 0.75 -23.24
C MET A 11 18.97 1.11 -23.63
N PRO A 12 19.21 1.47 -24.91
CA PRO A 12 20.53 1.93 -25.37
C PRO A 12 21.06 3.14 -24.59
N LYS A 13 22.39 3.28 -24.55
CA LYS A 13 23.09 4.35 -23.80
C LYS A 13 24.37 4.85 -24.47
N GLY A 14 24.48 4.66 -25.79
CA GLY A 14 25.67 4.98 -26.57
C GLY A 14 25.79 6.45 -26.97
N THR A 15 24.67 7.18 -27.03
CA THR A 15 24.64 8.62 -27.32
C THR A 15 24.01 9.41 -26.17
N ASP A 16 24.19 10.73 -26.14
CA ASP A 16 23.62 11.56 -25.09
C ASP A 16 22.08 11.62 -25.17
N ASP A 17 21.51 11.63 -26.38
CA ASP A 17 20.06 11.48 -26.59
C ASP A 17 19.54 10.13 -26.05
N GLN A 18 20.28 9.04 -26.29
CA GLN A 18 19.93 7.72 -25.77
C GLN A 18 19.99 7.68 -24.24
N LYS A 19 21.03 8.27 -23.63
CA LYS A 19 21.15 8.37 -22.17
C LYS A 19 20.00 9.17 -21.57
N ALA A 20 19.63 10.31 -22.17
CA ALA A 20 18.53 11.14 -21.70
C ALA A 20 17.18 10.40 -21.76
N LYS A 21 16.88 9.74 -22.88
CA LYS A 21 15.64 8.93 -23.04
C LYS A 21 15.60 7.76 -22.07
N ARG A 22 16.73 7.07 -21.90
CA ARG A 22 16.86 5.98 -20.94
C ARG A 22 16.65 6.47 -19.50
N HIS A 23 17.22 7.61 -19.14
CA HIS A 23 17.05 8.21 -17.82
C HIS A 23 15.58 8.50 -17.53
N GLN A 24 14.92 9.19 -18.45
CA GLN A 24 13.49 9.50 -18.33
C GLN A 24 12.64 8.23 -18.19
N ALA A 25 12.90 7.20 -19.01
CA ALA A 25 12.18 5.94 -18.94
C ALA A 25 12.36 5.22 -17.59
N ILE A 26 13.54 5.31 -16.97
CA ILE A 26 13.78 4.78 -15.63
C ILE A 26 12.95 5.56 -14.61
N GLN A 27 12.99 6.89 -14.65
CA GLN A 27 12.21 7.73 -13.71
C GLN A 27 10.69 7.48 -13.83
N ASP A 28 10.17 7.36 -15.05
CA ASP A 28 8.75 7.06 -15.29
C ASP A 28 8.38 5.65 -14.79
N ALA A 29 9.24 4.66 -15.04
CA ALA A 29 9.03 3.30 -14.58
C ALA A 29 9.10 3.19 -13.04
N THR A 30 10.03 3.90 -12.41
CA THR A 30 10.14 3.99 -10.94
C THR A 30 8.90 4.63 -10.34
N ARG A 31 8.40 5.74 -10.90
CA ARG A 31 7.15 6.36 -10.44
C ARG A 31 5.98 5.39 -10.50
N ASN A 32 5.81 4.68 -11.61
CA ASN A 32 4.78 3.65 -11.72
C ASN A 32 4.97 2.50 -10.71
N ALA A 33 6.22 2.14 -10.39
CA ALA A 33 6.52 1.14 -9.38
C ALA A 33 6.24 1.60 -7.93
N ILE A 34 6.11 2.91 -7.71
CA ILE A 34 5.61 3.49 -6.46
C ILE A 34 4.08 3.55 -6.46
N ASP A 35 3.48 3.99 -7.56
CA ASP A 35 2.02 4.18 -7.68
C ASP A 35 1.24 2.88 -7.49
N ILE A 36 1.70 1.77 -8.07
CA ILE A 36 0.99 0.48 -8.00
C ILE A 36 0.85 -0.03 -6.55
N PRO A 37 1.93 -0.14 -5.74
CA PRO A 37 1.79 -0.46 -4.32
C PRO A 37 0.96 0.57 -3.54
N MET A 38 1.04 1.87 -3.86
CA MET A 38 0.22 2.87 -3.18
C MET A 38 -1.28 2.66 -3.44
N GLN A 39 -1.67 2.24 -4.65
CA GLN A 39 -3.06 1.85 -4.96
C GLN A 39 -3.48 0.62 -4.15
N VAL A 40 -2.63 -0.40 -4.04
CA VAL A 40 -2.90 -1.59 -3.22
C VAL A 40 -3.09 -1.20 -1.76
N ALA A 41 -2.21 -0.35 -1.22
CA ALA A 41 -2.31 0.14 0.15
C ALA A 41 -3.62 0.89 0.39
N GLN A 42 -4.02 1.77 -0.54
CA GLN A 42 -5.26 2.53 -0.42
C GLN A 42 -6.50 1.61 -0.46
N VAL A 43 -6.57 0.69 -1.42
CA VAL A 43 -7.72 -0.23 -1.54
C VAL A 43 -7.83 -1.15 -0.31
N ALA A 44 -6.71 -1.68 0.18
CA ALA A 44 -6.69 -2.50 1.39
C ALA A 44 -7.10 -1.69 2.64
N HIS A 45 -6.65 -0.44 2.74
CA HIS A 45 -7.04 0.46 3.82
C HIS A 45 -8.56 0.73 3.80
N ASP A 46 -9.13 1.03 2.63
CA ASP A 46 -10.56 1.31 2.49
C ASP A 46 -11.41 0.07 2.81
N GLY A 47 -10.89 -1.13 2.55
CA GLY A 47 -11.52 -2.39 2.94
C GLY A 47 -11.69 -2.57 4.45
N LEU A 48 -10.93 -1.87 5.30
CA LEU A 48 -11.08 -1.95 6.76
C LEU A 48 -12.44 -1.42 7.22
N SER A 49 -13.05 -0.48 6.49
CA SER A 49 -14.40 -0.03 6.79
C SER A 49 -15.45 -1.13 6.60
N LEU A 50 -15.24 -2.05 5.65
CA LEU A 50 -16.12 -3.20 5.47
C LEU A 50 -15.92 -4.22 6.60
N ALA A 51 -14.66 -4.50 6.98
CA ALA A 51 -14.37 -5.37 8.11
C ALA A 51 -14.96 -4.82 9.43
N ALA A 52 -14.93 -3.50 9.63
CA ALA A 52 -15.57 -2.85 10.77
C ALA A 52 -17.09 -3.05 10.76
N ALA A 53 -17.76 -2.80 9.63
CA ALA A 53 -19.20 -3.03 9.50
C ALA A 53 -19.58 -4.51 9.72
N MET A 54 -18.75 -5.44 9.25
CA MET A 54 -18.95 -6.88 9.49
C MET A 54 -18.83 -7.23 10.97
N ALA A 55 -17.92 -6.59 11.71
CA ALA A 55 -17.75 -6.82 13.14
C ALA A 55 -18.88 -6.19 13.99
N SER A 56 -19.42 -5.04 13.58
CA SER A 56 -20.48 -4.33 14.31
C SER A 56 -21.89 -4.82 14.03
N ASP A 57 -22.23 -4.97 12.75
CA ASP A 57 -23.62 -5.17 12.28
C ASP A 57 -23.80 -6.46 11.48
N GLY A 58 -22.72 -7.23 11.29
CA GLY A 58 -22.71 -8.47 10.54
C GLY A 58 -23.30 -9.66 11.31
N ASN A 59 -23.14 -10.85 10.74
CA ASN A 59 -23.53 -12.10 11.40
C ASN A 59 -22.60 -12.36 12.60
N PRO A 60 -23.11 -12.39 13.85
CA PRO A 60 -22.27 -12.62 15.03
C PRO A 60 -21.51 -13.95 14.99
N ASN A 61 -22.06 -14.97 14.32
CA ASN A 61 -21.40 -16.27 14.16
C ASN A 61 -20.16 -16.21 13.23
N SER A 62 -19.98 -15.13 12.49
CA SER A 62 -18.84 -14.89 11.59
C SER A 62 -17.96 -13.72 12.05
N VAL A 63 -18.10 -13.27 13.31
CA VAL A 63 -17.34 -12.12 13.82
C VAL A 63 -15.83 -12.34 13.79
N THR A 64 -15.37 -13.59 13.96
CA THR A 64 -13.96 -13.95 13.83
C THR A 64 -13.43 -13.77 12.42
N ASP A 65 -14.27 -13.99 11.40
CA ASP A 65 -13.89 -13.78 9.99
C ASP A 65 -13.65 -12.30 9.71
N ALA A 66 -14.41 -11.40 10.36
CA ALA A 66 -14.19 -9.96 10.28
C ALA A 66 -12.84 -9.56 10.90
N GLY A 67 -12.48 -10.15 12.06
CA GLY A 67 -11.18 -9.93 12.69
C GLY A 67 -10.01 -10.43 11.84
N VAL A 68 -10.10 -11.64 11.29
CA VAL A 68 -9.09 -12.18 10.37
C VAL A 68 -8.98 -11.33 9.11
N GLY A 69 -10.12 -10.91 8.54
CA GLY A 69 -10.15 -9.99 7.41
C GLY A 69 -9.43 -8.68 7.69
N ALA A 70 -9.67 -8.07 8.85
CA ALA A 70 -8.98 -6.84 9.27
C ALA A 70 -7.45 -7.03 9.38
N MET A 71 -7.00 -8.13 9.98
CA MET A 71 -5.56 -8.45 10.07
C MET A 71 -4.91 -8.62 8.69
N CYS A 72 -5.59 -9.30 7.77
CA CYS A 72 -5.13 -9.46 6.39
C CYS A 72 -5.05 -8.12 5.65
N LEU A 73 -6.09 -7.28 5.77
CA LEU A 73 -6.13 -5.94 5.16
C LEU A 73 -5.00 -5.05 5.70
N ARG A 74 -4.83 -5.00 7.03
CA ARG A 74 -3.71 -4.27 7.67
C ARG A 74 -2.37 -4.79 7.16
N THR A 75 -2.22 -6.09 6.98
CA THR A 75 -0.99 -6.67 6.45
C THR A 75 -0.74 -6.28 4.99
N ALA A 76 -1.78 -6.27 4.16
CA ALA A 76 -1.69 -5.79 2.78
C ALA A 76 -1.29 -4.31 2.71
N VAL A 77 -1.85 -3.45 3.57
CA VAL A 77 -1.44 -2.03 3.65
C VAL A 77 0.06 -1.91 3.96
N LEU A 78 0.52 -2.54 5.04
CA LEU A 78 1.93 -2.40 5.44
C LEU A 78 2.89 -3.00 4.40
N GLY A 79 2.56 -4.17 3.84
CA GLY A 79 3.37 -4.80 2.81
C GLY A 79 3.48 -3.94 1.55
N ALA A 80 2.36 -3.35 1.11
CA ALA A 80 2.35 -2.47 -0.05
C ALA A 80 3.12 -1.16 0.22
N VAL A 81 3.01 -0.58 1.42
CA VAL A 81 3.80 0.58 1.83
C VAL A 81 5.30 0.30 1.78
N LEU A 82 5.76 -0.87 2.24
CA LEU A 82 7.18 -1.24 2.16
C LEU A 82 7.67 -1.27 0.70
N ASN A 83 6.84 -1.82 -0.21
CA ASN A 83 7.15 -1.87 -1.64
C ASN A 83 7.13 -0.48 -2.30
N ALA A 84 6.26 0.44 -1.88
CA ALA A 84 6.31 1.83 -2.35
C ALA A 84 7.61 2.51 -1.88
N ARG A 85 7.93 2.41 -0.59
CA ARG A 85 9.06 3.11 0.03
C ARG A 85 10.42 2.71 -0.54
N ILE A 86 10.60 1.44 -0.90
CA ILE A 86 11.88 1.01 -1.49
C ILE A 86 12.11 1.67 -2.86
N ASN A 87 11.06 1.80 -3.68
CA ASN A 87 11.18 2.45 -5.00
C ASN A 87 11.32 3.98 -4.89
N CYS A 88 10.85 4.61 -3.80
CA CYS A 88 11.06 6.04 -3.59
C CYS A 88 12.54 6.45 -3.53
N GLY A 89 13.44 5.54 -3.16
CA GLY A 89 14.88 5.81 -3.14
C GLY A 89 15.49 6.02 -4.53
N ASP A 90 14.81 5.53 -5.58
CA ASP A 90 15.29 5.54 -6.96
C ASP A 90 14.64 6.64 -7.83
N LEU A 91 13.74 7.45 -7.24
CA LEU A 91 13.03 8.54 -7.92
C LEU A 91 13.62 9.91 -7.54
N GLU A 92 13.92 10.73 -8.53
CA GLU A 92 14.57 12.03 -8.36
C GLU A 92 13.60 13.14 -7.93
N ASP A 93 12.32 13.02 -8.28
CA ASP A 93 11.27 13.99 -7.90
C ASP A 93 10.99 13.94 -6.40
N GLN A 94 11.74 14.76 -5.65
CA GLN A 94 11.67 14.82 -4.19
C GLN A 94 10.31 15.29 -3.68
N GLY A 95 9.64 16.21 -4.39
CA GLY A 95 8.32 16.69 -3.98
C GLY A 95 7.27 15.59 -4.01
N TYR A 96 7.29 14.76 -5.05
CA TYR A 96 6.44 13.58 -5.10
C TYR A 96 6.84 12.52 -4.06
N VAL A 97 8.14 12.26 -3.87
CA VAL A 97 8.63 11.29 -2.87
C VAL A 97 8.19 11.67 -1.46
N GLU A 98 8.32 12.94 -1.07
CA GLU A 98 7.87 13.44 0.23
C GLU A 98 6.37 13.21 0.43
N GLY A 99 5.55 13.53 -0.59
CA GLY A 99 4.12 13.27 -0.57
C GLY A 99 3.76 11.79 -0.38
N VAL A 100 4.46 10.90 -1.09
CA VAL A 100 4.27 9.45 -0.95
C VAL A 100 4.68 8.96 0.43
N GLN A 101 5.80 9.44 0.99
CA GLN A 101 6.25 9.03 2.32
C GLN A 101 5.27 9.47 3.42
N LEU A 102 4.72 10.69 3.33
CA LEU A 102 3.67 11.15 4.23
C LEU A 102 2.43 10.25 4.14
N LYS A 103 1.99 9.93 2.92
CA LYS A 103 0.83 9.04 2.73
C LYS A 103 1.07 7.63 3.23
N CYS A 104 2.27 7.08 3.03
CA CYS A 104 2.69 5.78 3.57
C CYS A 104 2.57 5.73 5.09
N ASN A 105 3.05 6.77 5.78
CA ASN A 105 3.00 6.87 7.24
C ASN A 105 1.55 6.98 7.73
N GLU A 106 0.73 7.80 7.06
CA GLU A 106 -0.70 7.95 7.36
C GLU A 106 -1.43 6.61 7.22
N LEU A 107 -1.34 5.96 6.05
CA LEU A 107 -2.03 4.69 5.77
C LEU A 107 -1.60 3.59 6.73
N SER A 108 -0.29 3.49 7.04
CA SER A 108 0.21 2.48 7.96
C SER A 108 -0.36 2.66 9.37
N ARG A 109 -0.34 3.91 9.87
CA ARG A 109 -0.86 4.25 11.21
C ARG A 109 -2.36 4.00 11.28
N GLU A 110 -3.12 4.48 10.30
CA GLU A 110 -4.57 4.33 10.27
C GLU A 110 -4.99 2.88 10.14
N ALA A 111 -4.29 2.09 9.33
CA ALA A 111 -4.58 0.67 9.19
C ALA A 111 -4.37 -0.11 10.51
N MET A 112 -3.28 0.18 11.23
CA MET A 112 -3.04 -0.42 12.56
C MET A 112 -4.10 0.01 13.57
N GLN A 113 -4.46 1.30 13.60
CA GLN A 113 -5.47 1.79 14.53
C GLN A 113 -6.84 1.16 14.25
N ARG A 114 -7.28 1.17 12.98
CA ARG A 114 -8.58 0.62 12.58
C ARG A 114 -8.64 -0.88 12.84
N GLU A 115 -7.58 -1.64 12.56
CA GLU A 115 -7.54 -3.06 12.87
C GLU A 115 -7.65 -3.33 14.37
N SER A 116 -6.92 -2.57 15.20
CA SER A 116 -7.05 -2.63 16.66
C SER A 116 -8.49 -2.35 17.12
N ASP A 117 -9.15 -1.33 16.56
CA ASP A 117 -10.53 -0.98 16.91
C ASP A 117 -11.51 -2.10 16.51
N ILE A 118 -11.32 -2.70 15.33
CA ILE A 118 -12.12 -3.84 14.85
C ILE A 118 -11.94 -5.05 15.76
N LEU A 119 -10.70 -5.40 16.12
CA LEU A 119 -10.44 -6.52 17.03
C LEU A 119 -11.05 -6.28 18.42
N SER A 120 -11.05 -5.05 18.92
CA SER A 120 -11.76 -4.72 20.16
C SER A 120 -13.27 -4.98 20.07
N THR A 121 -13.90 -4.69 18.94
CA THR A 121 -15.31 -5.03 18.69
C THR A 121 -15.51 -6.55 18.63
N VAL A 122 -14.63 -7.26 17.93
CA VAL A 122 -14.66 -8.73 17.85
C VAL A 122 -14.59 -9.35 19.25
N ASP A 123 -13.67 -8.89 20.10
CA ASP A 123 -13.49 -9.38 21.47
C ASP A 123 -14.74 -9.16 22.34
N LYS A 124 -15.42 -8.02 22.19
CA LYS A 124 -16.69 -7.75 22.90
C LYS A 124 -17.77 -8.74 22.50
N VAL A 125 -17.95 -8.97 21.20
CA VAL A 125 -18.94 -9.93 20.68
C VAL A 125 -18.62 -11.35 21.16
N LEU A 126 -17.33 -11.75 21.15
CA LEU A 126 -16.90 -13.05 21.67
C LEU A 126 -17.11 -13.21 23.18
N ALA A 127 -17.02 -12.12 23.93
CA ALA A 127 -17.36 -12.09 25.36
C ALA A 127 -18.88 -12.06 25.62
N GLY A 128 -19.72 -11.99 24.58
CA GLY A 128 -21.18 -11.87 24.70
C GLY A 128 -21.66 -10.49 25.18
N GLN A 129 -20.86 -9.45 24.94
CA GLN A 129 -21.13 -8.06 25.31
C GLN A 129 -21.70 -7.24 24.15
#